data_AF-A0A534QT65-F1
#
_entry.id   AF-A0A534QT65-F1
#
_cell.length_a   1.000
_cell.length_b   1.000
_cell.length_c   1.000
_cell.angle_alpha   90.00
_cell.angle_beta   90.00
_cell.angle_gamma   90.00
#
_symmetry.space_group_name_H-M   'P 1'
#
loop_
_entity.id
_entity.type
_entity.pdbx_description
1 polymer ?
#
loop_
_entity_poly.entity_id
_entity_poly.type
_entity_poly.pdbx_seq_one_letter_code
_entity_poly.pdbx_strand_id
1 'polypeptide(L)'
;MKRALGASAFLAAMSVGVFATAAEYPGWGDTGWVHTSRRECCNSAIAIAIDYSAQACVNSGGVPRPFRDGVQRGTCQLQWDQDAAGGMLYRCYGEATTWCR
;
A
#
# COMPACT_ATOMS: atom_id res chain seq x y z
N MET A 1 23.09 55.09 -27.56
CA MET A 1 22.26 54.52 -26.48
C MET A 1 21.05 53.84 -27.14
N LYS A 2 21.02 52.51 -27.19
CA LYS A 2 19.96 51.72 -27.85
C LYS A 2 19.01 51.21 -26.75
N ARG A 3 17.72 51.55 -26.80
CA ARG A 3 16.70 50.94 -25.92
C ARG A 3 15.88 49.95 -26.73
N ALA A 4 15.95 48.70 -26.31
CA ALA A 4 15.45 47.53 -26.98
C ALA A 4 13.93 47.37 -26.84
N LEU A 5 13.34 46.79 -27.88
CA LEU A 5 11.96 46.36 -27.99
C LEU A 5 11.59 45.38 -26.87
N GLY A 6 10.45 45.62 -26.23
CA GLY A 6 9.82 44.69 -25.29
C GLY A 6 9.24 43.49 -26.05
N ALA A 7 9.72 42.30 -25.76
CA ALA A 7 9.17 41.05 -26.26
C ALA A 7 8.26 40.44 -25.19
N SER A 8 6.96 40.41 -25.48
CA SER A 8 5.94 39.73 -24.68
C SER A 8 6.21 38.23 -24.65
N ALA A 9 6.49 37.70 -23.46
CA ALA A 9 6.69 36.28 -23.22
C ALA A 9 5.37 35.51 -23.38
N PHE A 10 5.24 34.77 -24.48
CA PHE A 10 4.26 33.68 -24.61
C PHE A 10 4.68 32.54 -23.68
N LEU A 11 4.01 32.42 -22.54
CA LEU A 11 4.10 31.25 -21.65
C LEU A 11 3.44 30.05 -22.34
N ALA A 12 4.26 29.16 -22.88
CA ALA A 12 3.83 27.88 -23.43
C ALA A 12 3.23 27.02 -22.32
N ALA A 13 1.96 26.65 -22.49
CA ALA A 13 1.27 25.70 -21.62
C ALA A 13 1.95 24.32 -21.74
N MET A 14 2.71 23.93 -20.72
CA MET A 14 3.16 22.55 -20.56
C MET A 14 1.99 21.70 -20.04
N SER A 15 1.18 21.18 -20.97
CA SER A 15 0.27 20.07 -20.68
C SER A 15 1.09 18.79 -20.55
N VAL A 16 1.61 18.53 -19.35
CA VAL A 16 2.24 17.24 -19.02
C VAL A 16 1.12 16.22 -18.93
N GLY A 17 0.96 15.41 -19.98
CA GLY A 17 0.10 14.23 -19.93
C GLY A 17 0.64 13.28 -18.86
N VAL A 18 -0.07 13.16 -17.74
CA VAL A 18 0.24 12.16 -16.71
C VAL A 18 -0.20 10.82 -17.28
N PHE A 19 0.74 10.09 -17.88
CA PHE A 19 0.53 8.67 -18.14
C PHE A 19 0.43 8.00 -16.77
N ALA A 20 -0.78 7.57 -16.39
CA ALA A 20 -0.97 6.74 -15.22
C ALA A 20 -0.30 5.38 -15.47
N THR A 21 0.98 5.30 -15.14
CA THR A 21 1.71 4.04 -15.11
C THR A 21 1.18 3.24 -13.94
N ALA A 22 0.97 1.94 -14.14
CA ALA A 22 0.53 1.10 -13.05
C ALA A 22 1.64 1.04 -12.00
N ALA A 23 1.44 1.71 -10.86
CA ALA A 23 2.40 1.78 -9.78
C ALA A 23 2.07 0.74 -8.70
N GLU A 24 3.11 0.08 -8.19
CA GLU A 24 3.00 -0.85 -7.08
C GLU A 24 2.99 -0.09 -5.75
N TYR A 25 1.99 -0.37 -4.90
CA TYR A 25 1.88 0.21 -3.57
C TYR A 25 2.07 -0.89 -2.53
N PRO A 26 3.20 -0.96 -1.82
CA PRO A 26 3.36 -1.90 -0.72
C PRO A 26 2.50 -1.47 0.48
N GLY A 27 2.02 -2.46 1.23
CA GLY A 27 1.33 -2.27 2.49
C GLY A 27 1.82 -3.29 3.52
N TRP A 28 1.77 -2.88 4.78
CA TRP A 28 2.19 -3.67 5.92
C TRP A 28 1.03 -3.77 6.92
N GLY A 29 0.78 -4.96 7.43
CA GLY A 29 -0.21 -5.22 8.45
C GLY A 29 0.45 -5.73 9.72
N ASP A 30 -0.07 -5.33 10.88
CA ASP A 30 0.32 -5.86 12.18
C ASP A 30 -0.96 -6.10 12.97
N THR A 31 -1.15 -7.32 13.46
CA THR A 31 -2.34 -7.68 14.26
C THR A 31 -2.23 -7.24 15.71
N GLY A 32 -1.05 -6.85 16.18
CA GLY A 32 -0.73 -6.87 17.61
C GLY A 32 -0.77 -8.29 18.17
N TRP A 33 -0.67 -8.41 19.49
CA TRP A 33 -0.79 -9.69 20.19
C TRP A 33 -2.26 -10.10 20.35
N VAL A 34 -2.63 -11.26 19.82
CA VAL A 34 -4.01 -11.77 19.78
C VAL A 34 -4.09 -13.24 20.15
N HIS A 35 -5.18 -13.62 20.83
CA HIS A 35 -5.54 -15.02 21.09
C HIS A 35 -6.33 -15.59 19.91
N THR A 36 -5.63 -16.22 18.98
CA THR A 36 -6.24 -16.77 17.77
C THR A 36 -5.41 -17.98 17.28
N SER A 37 -5.79 -18.58 16.16
CA SER A 37 -4.96 -19.56 15.48
C SER A 37 -3.87 -18.88 14.64
N ARG A 38 -2.72 -19.53 14.46
CA ARG A 38 -1.66 -19.08 13.55
C ARG A 38 -2.20 -18.70 12.16
N ARG A 39 -3.12 -19.51 11.62
CA ARG A 39 -3.72 -19.30 10.30
C ARG A 39 -4.53 -18.01 10.25
N GLU A 40 -5.39 -17.81 11.23
CA GLU A 40 -6.28 -16.64 11.30
C GLU A 40 -5.50 -15.35 11.56
N CYS A 41 -4.47 -15.40 12.41
CA CYS A 41 -3.53 -14.30 12.64
C CYS A 41 -2.85 -13.87 11.32
N CYS A 42 -2.30 -14.82 10.55
CA CYS A 42 -1.65 -14.49 9.28
C CYS A 42 -2.64 -13.96 8.22
N ASN A 43 -3.82 -14.57 8.11
CA ASN A 43 -4.85 -14.10 7.19
C ASN A 43 -5.27 -12.65 7.50
N SER A 44 -5.39 -12.33 8.79
CA SER A 44 -5.73 -10.98 9.27
C SER A 44 -4.62 -9.98 8.97
N ALA A 45 -3.36 -10.34 9.25
CA ALA A 45 -2.22 -9.48 8.96
C ALA A 45 -2.10 -9.16 7.46
N ILE A 46 -2.29 -10.16 6.60
CA ILE A 46 -2.28 -9.95 5.14
C ILE A 46 -3.49 -9.11 4.69
N ALA A 47 -4.67 -9.31 5.27
CA ALA A 47 -5.85 -8.49 4.95
C ALA A 47 -5.61 -7.01 5.28
N ILE A 48 -5.04 -6.71 6.46
CA ILE A 48 -4.65 -5.35 6.85
C ILE A 48 -3.63 -4.77 5.86
N ALA A 49 -2.61 -5.56 5.48
CA ALA A 49 -1.60 -5.14 4.53
C ALA A 49 -2.21 -4.77 3.16
N ILE A 50 -3.18 -5.56 2.67
CA ILE A 50 -3.92 -5.30 1.43
C ILE A 50 -4.73 -4.00 1.55
N ASP A 51 -5.45 -3.82 2.64
CA ASP A 51 -6.28 -2.62 2.85
C ASP A 51 -5.42 -1.36 2.88
N TYR A 52 -4.30 -1.37 3.61
CA TYR A 52 -3.38 -0.23 3.68
C TYR A 52 -2.69 0.03 2.33
N SER A 53 -2.31 -1.02 1.61
CA SER A 53 -1.78 -0.92 0.26
C SER A 53 -2.79 -0.25 -0.70
N ALA A 54 -4.06 -0.68 -0.66
CA ALA A 54 -5.11 -0.10 -1.48
C ALA A 54 -5.42 1.36 -1.08
N GLN A 55 -5.45 1.67 0.22
CA GLN A 55 -5.61 3.03 0.72
C GLN A 55 -4.46 3.95 0.27
N ALA A 56 -3.21 3.47 0.27
CA ALA A 56 -2.07 4.25 -0.21
C ALA A 56 -2.24 4.64 -1.70
N CYS A 57 -2.75 3.72 -2.52
CA CYS A 57 -3.09 3.99 -3.92
C CYS A 57 -4.25 5.01 -4.06
N VAL A 58 -5.29 4.92 -3.23
CA VAL A 58 -6.38 5.91 -3.24
C VAL A 58 -5.87 7.30 -2.82
N ASN A 59 -5.01 7.35 -1.79
CA ASN A 59 -4.45 8.59 -1.27
C ASN A 59 -3.50 9.28 -2.27
N SER A 60 -2.90 8.54 -3.20
CA SER A 60 -2.11 9.09 -4.31
C SER A 60 -2.96 9.53 -5.51
N GLY A 61 -4.29 9.38 -5.43
CA GLY A 61 -5.23 9.78 -6.48
C GLY A 61 -5.47 8.72 -7.56
N GLY A 62 -5.01 7.48 -7.35
CA GLY A 62 -5.25 6.39 -8.28
C GLY A 62 -6.39 5.45 -7.85
N VAL A 63 -6.62 4.41 -8.64
CA VAL A 63 -7.66 3.41 -8.39
C VAL A 63 -7.02 2.03 -8.17
N PRO A 64 -7.24 1.37 -7.01
CA PRO A 64 -6.71 0.04 -6.75
C PRO A 64 -7.24 -0.98 -7.77
N ARG A 65 -6.35 -1.81 -8.29
CA ARG A 65 -6.72 -2.93 -9.15
C ARG A 65 -6.93 -4.18 -8.30
N PRO A 66 -8.04 -4.92 -8.52
CA PRO A 66 -8.23 -6.19 -7.85
C PRO A 66 -7.14 -7.18 -8.28
N PHE A 67 -6.75 -8.05 -7.36
CA PHE A 67 -5.89 -9.19 -7.67
C PHE A 67 -6.58 -10.06 -8.72
N ARG A 68 -5.99 -10.15 -9.92
CA ARG A 68 -6.41 -11.15 -10.91
C ARG A 68 -5.92 -12.51 -10.44
N ASP A 69 -6.76 -13.52 -10.56
CA ASP A 69 -6.47 -14.95 -10.34
C ASP A 69 -6.47 -15.46 -8.89
N GLY A 70 -7.07 -14.72 -7.94
CA GLY A 70 -7.39 -15.26 -6.60
C GLY A 70 -6.19 -15.60 -5.71
N VAL A 71 -4.97 -15.35 -6.16
CA VAL A 71 -3.75 -15.53 -5.36
C VAL A 71 -3.60 -14.32 -4.45
N GLN A 72 -3.86 -14.51 -3.16
CA GLN A 72 -3.57 -13.54 -2.11
C GLN A 72 -2.04 -13.35 -2.08
N ARG A 73 -1.54 -12.26 -2.69
CA ARG A 73 -0.09 -11.97 -2.81
C ARG A 73 0.47 -11.32 -1.55
N GLY A 74 0.24 -11.96 -0.41
CA GLY A 74 0.79 -11.52 0.85
C GLY A 74 1.72 -12.52 1.47
N THR A 75 2.75 -12.02 2.15
CA THR A 75 3.59 -12.81 3.04
C THR A 75 3.16 -12.56 4.48
N CYS A 76 3.40 -13.53 5.35
CA CYS A 76 3.16 -13.40 6.78
C CYS A 76 4.40 -13.84 7.56
N GLN A 77 4.83 -13.01 8.50
CA GLN A 77 5.75 -13.38 9.56
C GLN A 77 4.97 -13.51 10.87
N LEU A 78 5.27 -14.56 11.62
CA LEU A 78 4.58 -14.89 12.87
C LEU A 78 5.55 -14.82 14.04
N GLN A 79 5.17 -14.06 15.04
CA GLN A 79 5.70 -14.14 16.39
C GLN A 79 4.68 -14.83 17.30
N TRP A 80 5.15 -15.61 18.26
CA TRP A 80 4.30 -16.25 19.25
C TRP A 80 4.87 -16.03 20.65
N ASP A 81 3.99 -16.00 21.64
CA ASP A 81 4.30 -15.91 23.05
C ASP A 81 3.23 -16.64 23.87
N GLN A 82 3.40 -16.70 25.18
CA GLN A 82 2.42 -17.23 26.12
C GLN A 82 2.04 -16.16 27.15
N ASP A 83 0.76 -16.06 27.45
CA ASP A 83 0.29 -15.24 28.57
C ASP A 83 0.62 -15.89 29.94
N ALA A 84 0.33 -15.17 31.03
CA ALA A 84 0.58 -15.67 32.39
C ALA A 84 -0.23 -16.93 32.77
N ALA A 85 -1.30 -17.25 32.05
CA ALA A 85 -2.13 -18.44 32.23
C ALA A 85 -1.72 -19.60 31.30
N GLY A 86 -0.68 -19.43 30.47
CA GLY A 86 -0.23 -20.40 29.48
C GLY A 86 -1.02 -20.39 28.17
N GLY A 87 -1.90 -19.40 27.97
CA GLY A 87 -2.62 -19.17 26.73
C GLY A 87 -1.68 -18.70 25.63
N MET A 88 -1.79 -19.31 24.44
CA MET A 88 -0.97 -18.91 23.29
C MET A 88 -1.42 -17.54 22.77
N LEU A 89 -0.45 -16.66 22.57
CA LEU A 89 -0.58 -15.37 21.90
C LEU A 89 0.18 -15.43 20.58
N TYR A 90 -0.40 -14.83 19.55
CA TYR A 90 0.25 -14.64 18.26
C TYR A 90 0.27 -13.16 17.89
N ARG A 91 1.36 -12.71 17.28
CA ARG A 91 1.44 -11.44 16.59
C ARG A 91 1.93 -11.69 15.18
N CYS A 92 1.16 -11.25 14.20
CA CYS A 92 1.47 -11.47 12.80
C CYS A 92 1.74 -10.17 12.08
N TYR A 93 2.80 -10.18 11.29
CA TYR A 93 3.17 -9.10 10.39
C TYR A 93 2.89 -9.57 8.97
N GLY A 94 2.05 -8.83 8.25
CA GLY A 94 1.68 -9.11 6.87
C GLY A 94 2.32 -8.11 5.93
N GLU A 95 2.73 -8.54 4.74
CA GLU A 95 3.11 -7.64 3.65
C GLU A 95 2.28 -7.98 2.43
N ALA A 96 1.81 -6.98 1.69
CA ALA A 96 1.09 -7.18 0.44
C ALA A 96 1.27 -5.98 -0.49
N THR A 97 1.13 -6.19 -1.80
CA THR A 97 1.29 -5.13 -2.81
C THR A 97 0.08 -5.07 -3.73
N THR A 98 -0.49 -3.89 -3.89
CA THR A 98 -1.60 -3.61 -4.81
C THR A 98 -1.11 -2.77 -5.97
N TRP A 99 -1.61 -3.08 -7.17
CA TRP A 99 -1.37 -2.28 -8.36
C TRP A 99 -2.38 -1.15 -8.44
N CYS A 100 -1.89 0.07 -8.63
CA CYS A 100 -2.72 1.25 -8.83
C CYS A 100 -2.81 1.59 -10.31
N ARG A 101 -3.92 2.18 -10.75
CA ARG A 101 -4.08 2.76 -12.10
C ARG A 101 -4.48 4.22 -12.00
#